data_AF-A0A2X1JGJ9-F1
#
_entry.id   AF-A0A2X1JGJ9-F1
#
_cell.length_a   1.000
_cell.length_b   1.000
_cell.length_c   1.000
_cell.angle_alpha   90.00
_cell.angle_beta   90.00
_cell.angle_gamma   90.00
#
_symmetry.space_group_name_H-M   'P 1'
#
loop_
_entity.id
_entity.type
_entity.pdbx_description
1 polymer ?
#
loop_
_entity_poly.entity_id
_entity_poly.type
_entity_poly.pdbx_seq_one_letter_code
_entity_poly.pdbx_strand_id
1 'polypeptide(L)'
;MSTRREVILSWLCEKRQTWRLCYLLGEAGSGKTWLAQQLQKDKHRRVITLSLVVSWQGKAAWIVTDDNAAEQGCRDSAWTRDEMAGQLLHALHRTDSRCPLIIIENAHLNHRRILDDLQRAISLIPDGQFLLIGRPDRKVERDFKKQGIELVSIGRLTEHELKAKHP
;
A
#
# COMPACT_ATOMS: atom_id res chain seq x y z
N MET A 1 24.39 11.21 4.36
CA MET A 1 23.07 11.83 4.63
C MET A 1 22.02 10.90 4.07
N SER A 2 21.05 10.44 4.86
CA SER A 2 19.95 9.65 4.30
C SER A 2 19.08 10.51 3.39
N THR A 3 18.74 9.98 2.23
CA THR A 3 17.78 10.65 1.34
C THR A 3 16.40 10.70 1.98
N ARG A 4 15.54 11.65 1.59
CA ARG A 4 14.16 11.75 2.13
C ARG A 4 13.40 10.41 1.98
N ARG A 5 13.69 9.65 0.92
CA ARG A 5 13.14 8.31 0.67
C ARG A 5 13.57 7.28 1.71
N GLU A 6 14.83 7.28 2.12
CA GLU A 6 15.32 6.35 3.14
C GLU A 6 14.69 6.64 4.51
N VAL A 7 14.48 7.92 4.83
CA VAL A 7 13.77 8.30 6.07
C VAL A 7 12.32 7.78 6.04
N ILE A 8 11.60 8.02 4.94
CA ILE A 8 10.23 7.52 4.76
C ILE A 8 10.21 5.99 4.78
N LEU A 9 11.13 5.32 4.08
CA LEU A 9 11.21 3.86 4.05
C LEU A 9 11.48 3.31 5.44
N SER A 10 12.43 3.89 6.17
CA SER A 10 12.77 3.46 7.53
C SER A 10 11.56 3.59 8.45
N TRP A 11 10.83 4.69 8.37
CA TRP A 11 9.59 4.91 9.13
C TRP A 11 8.49 3.91 8.74
N LEU A 12 8.30 3.63 7.44
CA LEU A 12 7.36 2.62 6.96
C LEU A 12 7.76 1.19 7.38
N CYS A 13 9.04 0.92 7.63
CA CYS A 13 9.54 -0.37 8.13
C CYS A 13 9.60 -0.46 9.66
N GLU A 14 9.23 0.58 10.41
CA GLU A 14 9.32 0.58 11.87
C GLU A 14 8.43 -0.50 12.51
N LYS A 15 9.07 -1.43 13.22
CA LYS A 15 8.38 -2.53 13.93
C LYS A 15 7.49 -2.06 15.08
N ARG A 16 7.68 -0.83 15.56
CA ARG A 16 6.88 -0.24 16.65
C ARG A 16 5.50 0.21 16.18
N GLN A 17 5.17 0.09 14.89
CA GLN A 17 3.88 0.44 14.31
C GLN A 17 3.39 1.82 14.76
N THR A 18 4.28 2.81 14.69
CA THR A 18 3.96 4.21 15.03
C THR A 18 2.87 4.80 14.13
N TRP A 19 2.58 4.11 13.02
CA TRP A 19 1.50 4.39 12.09
C TRP A 19 0.73 3.11 11.75
N ARG A 20 -0.56 3.27 11.44
CA ARG A 20 -1.44 2.16 11.05
C ARG A 20 -2.04 2.34 9.66
N LEU A 21 -2.35 3.57 9.29
CA LEU A 21 -2.97 3.91 8.02
C LEU A 21 -2.41 5.21 7.48
N CYS A 22 -1.72 5.15 6.35
CA CYS A 22 -1.14 6.32 5.72
C CYS A 22 -1.36 6.33 4.20
N TYR A 23 -1.36 7.53 3.64
CA TYR A 23 -1.40 7.79 2.21
C TYR A 23 -0.09 8.41 1.75
N LEU A 24 0.70 7.63 1.02
CA LEU A 24 1.93 8.07 0.36
C LEU A 24 1.58 8.69 -1.00
N LEU A 25 1.64 10.02 -1.06
CA LEU A 25 1.35 10.80 -2.26
C LEU A 25 2.62 11.40 -2.87
N GLY A 26 2.59 11.58 -4.18
CA GLY A 26 3.69 12.20 -4.92
C GLY A 26 3.52 12.09 -6.42
N GLU A 27 4.24 12.92 -7.16
CA GLU A 27 4.12 12.99 -8.62
C GLU A 27 4.70 11.76 -9.33
N ALA A 28 4.40 11.60 -10.62
CA ALA A 28 5.13 10.64 -11.45
C ALA A 28 6.64 10.91 -11.36
N GLY A 29 7.44 9.85 -11.21
CA GLY A 29 8.89 9.97 -11.02
C GLY A 29 9.35 10.32 -9.59
N SER A 30 8.45 10.51 -8.62
CA SER A 30 8.84 10.80 -7.22
C SER A 30 9.47 9.62 -6.48
N GLY A 31 9.43 8.40 -7.05
CA GLY A 31 10.00 7.21 -6.41
C GLY A 31 9.04 6.43 -5.50
N LYS A 32 7.73 6.73 -5.48
CA LYS A 32 6.71 5.94 -4.74
C LYS A 32 6.73 4.46 -5.09
N THR A 33 6.80 4.13 -6.38
CA THR A 33 6.86 2.73 -6.84
C THR A 33 8.11 2.04 -6.33
N TRP A 34 9.25 2.75 -6.28
CA TRP A 34 10.47 2.19 -5.70
C TRP A 34 10.31 1.93 -4.20
N LEU A 35 9.65 2.83 -3.44
CA LEU A 35 9.35 2.61 -2.03
C LEU A 35 8.44 1.39 -1.83
N ALA A 36 7.38 1.27 -2.61
CA ALA A 36 6.50 0.10 -2.60
C ALA A 36 7.30 -1.18 -2.85
N GLN A 37 8.15 -1.19 -3.88
CA GLN A 37 9.03 -2.32 -4.21
C GLN A 37 10.05 -2.66 -3.12
N GLN A 38 10.54 -1.69 -2.35
CA GLN A 38 11.38 -2.00 -1.19
C GLN A 38 10.57 -2.62 -0.06
N LEU A 39 9.36 -2.12 0.19
CA LEU A 39 8.46 -2.67 1.22
C LEU A 39 8.00 -4.08 0.88
N GLN A 40 7.75 -4.39 -0.40
CA GLN A 40 7.43 -5.75 -0.87
C GLN A 40 8.54 -6.76 -0.56
N LYS A 41 9.78 -6.32 -0.37
CA LYS A 41 10.92 -7.18 0.02
C LYS A 41 11.07 -7.34 1.53
N ASP A 42 10.17 -6.77 2.32
CA ASP A 42 10.19 -6.89 3.77
C ASP A 42 9.91 -8.35 4.18
N LYS A 43 10.93 -8.99 4.77
CA LYS A 43 10.86 -10.38 5.24
C LYS A 43 10.33 -10.52 6.66
N HIS A 44 10.12 -9.40 7.38
CA HIS A 44 9.73 -9.45 8.79
C HIS A 44 8.22 -9.57 8.99
N ARG A 45 7.43 -9.21 7.99
CA ARG A 45 5.97 -9.26 7.99
C ARG A 45 5.48 -9.70 6.63
N ARG A 46 4.28 -10.27 6.54
CA ARG A 46 3.67 -10.56 5.24
C ARG A 46 3.27 -9.26 4.56
N VAL A 47 3.56 -9.15 3.27
CA VAL A 47 3.20 -8.00 2.46
C VAL A 47 2.23 -8.45 1.37
N ILE A 48 1.07 -7.80 1.31
CA ILE A 48 0.07 -8.04 0.28
C ILE A 48 -0.14 -6.72 -0.46
N THR A 49 0.09 -6.75 -1.77
CA THR A 49 -0.14 -5.61 -2.67
C THR A 49 -1.47 -5.79 -3.39
N LEU A 50 -2.32 -4.77 -3.33
CA LEU A 50 -3.63 -4.70 -3.95
C LEU A 50 -3.67 -3.56 -4.97
N SER A 51 -4.01 -3.89 -6.21
CA SER A 51 -4.15 -2.92 -7.29
C SER A 51 -5.55 -3.01 -7.88
N LEU A 52 -6.36 -1.96 -7.67
CA LEU A 52 -7.73 -1.92 -8.17
C LEU A 52 -7.74 -1.67 -9.68
N VAL A 53 -8.28 -2.62 -10.43
CA VAL A 53 -8.50 -2.49 -11.87
C VAL A 53 -9.98 -2.38 -12.16
N VAL A 54 -10.34 -1.53 -13.13
CA VAL A 54 -11.71 -1.39 -13.60
C VAL A 54 -11.73 -1.76 -15.08
N SER A 55 -12.52 -2.76 -15.41
CA SER A 55 -12.74 -3.19 -16.78
C SER A 55 -13.55 -2.14 -17.56
N TRP A 56 -13.42 -2.16 -18.89
CA TRP A 56 -14.27 -1.43 -19.84
C TRP A 56 -15.78 -1.58 -19.61
N GLN A 57 -16.24 -2.70 -19.03
CA GLN A 57 -17.65 -2.94 -18.69
C GLN A 57 -18.04 -2.35 -17.31
N GLY A 58 -17.15 -1.59 -16.67
CA GLY A 58 -17.38 -0.97 -15.37
C GLY A 58 -17.24 -1.91 -14.17
N LYS A 59 -16.90 -3.19 -14.38
CA LYS A 59 -16.62 -4.14 -13.29
C LYS A 59 -15.24 -3.85 -12.68
N ALA A 60 -15.18 -3.78 -11.36
CA ALA A 60 -13.96 -3.55 -10.61
C ALA A 60 -13.48 -4.85 -9.94
N ALA A 61 -12.17 -5.09 -9.98
CA ALA A 61 -11.53 -6.23 -9.35
C ALA A 61 -10.21 -5.80 -8.69
N TRP A 62 -9.84 -6.49 -7.63
CA TRP A 62 -8.54 -6.35 -6.99
C TRP A 62 -7.57 -7.33 -7.63
N ILE A 63 -6.51 -6.82 -8.26
CA ILE A 63 -5.34 -7.64 -8.58
C ILE A 63 -4.50 -7.72 -7.32
N VAL A 64 -4.17 -8.94 -6.92
CA VAL A 64 -3.51 -9.22 -5.66
C VAL A 64 -2.20 -9.94 -5.91
N THR A 65 -1.15 -9.33 -5.41
CA THR A 65 0.17 -9.93 -5.33
C THR A 65 0.50 -10.13 -3.85
N ASP A 66 0.72 -11.37 -3.47
CA ASP A 66 1.13 -11.74 -2.12
C ASP A 66 2.63 -12.00 -2.14
N ASP A 67 3.38 -10.92 -1.93
CA ASP A 67 4.82 -10.85 -2.22
C ASP A 67 5.63 -11.87 -1.40
N ASN A 68 5.12 -12.28 -0.23
CA ASN A 68 5.77 -13.24 0.66
C ASN A 68 5.19 -14.67 0.57
N ALA A 69 4.10 -14.87 -0.17
CA ALA A 69 3.57 -16.21 -0.44
C ALA A 69 4.21 -16.86 -1.70
N ALA A 70 5.03 -16.12 -2.45
CA ALA A 70 5.79 -16.63 -3.59
C ALA A 70 6.81 -17.73 -3.19
N GLU A 71 7.37 -17.69 -1.98
CA GLU A 71 8.22 -18.78 -1.44
C GLU A 71 7.43 -20.07 -1.19
N GLN A 72 6.09 -19.99 -1.13
CA GLN A 72 5.17 -21.12 -0.90
C GLN A 72 4.26 -21.43 -2.10
N GLY A 73 4.54 -20.85 -3.28
CA GLY A 73 3.83 -21.17 -4.53
C GLY A 73 2.50 -20.44 -4.76
N CYS A 74 2.23 -19.32 -4.07
CA CYS A 74 1.03 -18.53 -4.30
C CYS A 74 1.13 -17.71 -5.60
N ARG A 75 0.05 -17.73 -6.39
CA ARG A 75 -0.09 -17.05 -7.69
C ARG A 75 -0.77 -15.69 -7.50
N ASP A 76 -0.48 -14.77 -8.42
CA ASP A 76 -1.30 -13.58 -8.65
C ASP A 76 -2.78 -13.98 -8.72
N SER A 77 -3.62 -13.32 -7.93
CA SER A 77 -5.05 -13.63 -7.87
C SER A 77 -5.88 -12.38 -8.12
N ALA A 78 -7.06 -12.58 -8.71
CA ALA A 78 -8.02 -11.51 -8.93
C ALA A 78 -9.21 -11.74 -8.00
N TRP A 79 -9.48 -10.80 -7.12
CA TRP A 79 -10.65 -10.85 -6.23
C TRP A 79 -11.72 -9.91 -6.73
N THR A 80 -12.98 -10.30 -6.58
CA THR A 80 -14.05 -9.32 -6.80
C THR A 80 -13.96 -8.24 -5.73
N ARG A 81 -14.45 -7.04 -6.05
CA ARG A 81 -14.38 -5.89 -5.14
C ARG A 81 -14.88 -6.22 -3.73
N ASP A 82 -16.07 -6.82 -3.66
CA ASP A 82 -16.80 -7.02 -2.40
C ASP A 82 -16.16 -8.06 -1.49
N GLU A 83 -15.20 -8.81 -2.00
CA GLU A 83 -14.51 -9.87 -1.29
C GLU A 83 -13.23 -9.39 -0.60
N MET A 84 -12.77 -8.15 -0.84
CA MET A 84 -11.44 -7.67 -0.39
C MET A 84 -11.15 -7.98 1.08
N ALA A 85 -12.03 -7.55 1.98
CA ALA A 85 -11.81 -7.68 3.42
C ALA A 85 -11.82 -9.15 3.88
N GLY A 86 -12.74 -9.96 3.35
CA GLY A 86 -12.83 -11.39 3.65
C GLY A 86 -11.65 -12.19 3.08
N GLN A 87 -11.22 -11.87 1.86
CA GLN A 87 -10.07 -12.50 1.21
C GLN A 87 -8.76 -12.12 1.88
N LEU A 88 -8.60 -10.86 2.30
CA LEU A 88 -7.45 -10.46 3.12
C LEU A 88 -7.41 -11.25 4.43
N LEU A 89 -8.53 -11.35 5.16
CA LEU A 89 -8.59 -12.12 6.40
C LEU A 89 -8.22 -13.59 6.18
N HIS A 90 -8.79 -14.21 5.15
CA HIS A 90 -8.52 -15.60 4.81
C HIS A 90 -7.08 -15.82 4.34
N ALA A 91 -6.53 -14.91 3.53
CA ALA A 91 -5.14 -14.95 3.12
C ALA A 91 -4.25 -14.90 4.36
N LEU A 92 -4.46 -13.91 5.24
CA LEU A 92 -3.63 -13.66 6.41
C LEU A 92 -3.72 -14.77 7.46
N HIS A 93 -4.90 -15.33 7.75
CA HIS A 93 -5.06 -16.43 8.71
C HIS A 93 -4.27 -17.70 8.35
N ARG A 94 -3.94 -17.92 7.08
CA ARG A 94 -3.16 -19.09 6.65
C ARG A 94 -1.69 -19.04 7.05
N THR A 95 -1.21 -17.89 7.53
CA THR A 95 0.16 -17.71 8.00
C THR A 95 0.10 -17.03 9.36
N ASP A 96 0.84 -17.48 10.36
CA ASP A 96 0.99 -16.78 11.65
C ASP A 96 1.76 -15.44 11.50
N SER A 97 1.32 -14.56 10.60
CA SER A 97 1.95 -13.29 10.33
C SER A 97 1.46 -12.25 11.33
N ARG A 98 2.33 -11.93 12.28
CA ARG A 98 2.12 -10.83 13.21
C ARG A 98 2.37 -9.51 12.45
N CYS A 99 1.36 -8.65 12.39
CA CYS A 99 1.40 -7.34 11.72
C CYS A 99 1.66 -7.37 10.20
N PRO A 100 0.68 -7.77 9.37
CA PRO A 100 0.82 -7.69 7.93
C PRO A 100 0.83 -6.24 7.42
N LEU A 101 1.53 -6.01 6.31
CA LEU A 101 1.46 -4.78 5.54
C LEU A 101 0.58 -4.99 4.30
N ILE A 102 -0.45 -4.16 4.16
CA ILE A 102 -1.33 -4.12 3.00
C ILE A 102 -0.99 -2.85 2.21
N ILE A 103 -0.49 -3.01 0.99
CA ILE A 103 -0.20 -1.90 0.08
C ILE A 103 -1.37 -1.79 -0.90
N ILE A 104 -1.98 -0.60 -1.02
CA ILE A 104 -3.06 -0.34 -1.98
C ILE A 104 -2.55 0.66 -3.02
N GLU A 105 -2.30 0.19 -4.23
CA GLU A 105 -1.81 1.02 -5.31
C GLU A 105 -2.92 1.85 -5.97
N ASN A 106 -2.53 2.99 -6.53
CA ASN A 106 -3.39 3.88 -7.29
C ASN A 106 -4.66 4.33 -6.55
N ALA A 107 -4.58 4.51 -5.24
CA ALA A 107 -5.73 4.80 -4.38
C ALA A 107 -6.52 6.05 -4.79
N HIS A 108 -5.86 7.04 -5.41
CA HIS A 108 -6.49 8.25 -5.96
C HIS A 108 -7.58 7.98 -7.01
N LEU A 109 -7.44 6.93 -7.84
CA LEU A 109 -8.36 6.66 -8.95
C LEU A 109 -9.77 6.30 -8.50
N ASN A 110 -9.92 5.71 -7.30
CA ASN A 110 -11.19 5.21 -6.78
C ASN A 110 -11.35 5.45 -5.26
N HIS A 111 -10.76 6.54 -4.74
CA HIS A 111 -10.63 6.82 -3.30
C HIS A 111 -11.90 6.58 -2.46
N ARG A 112 -13.09 6.99 -2.92
CA ARG A 112 -14.34 6.75 -2.18
C ARG A 112 -14.63 5.28 -1.97
N ARG A 113 -14.46 4.48 -3.02
CA ARG A 113 -14.74 3.03 -2.98
C ARG A 113 -13.72 2.30 -2.10
N ILE A 114 -12.46 2.73 -2.18
CA ILE A 114 -11.38 2.16 -1.38
C ILE A 114 -11.59 2.44 0.11
N LEU A 115 -12.10 3.61 0.49
CA LEU A 115 -12.35 3.93 1.91
C LEU A 115 -13.33 2.94 2.57
N ASP A 116 -14.43 2.61 1.89
CA ASP A 116 -15.44 1.68 2.43
C ASP A 116 -14.84 0.29 2.67
N ASP A 117 -14.10 -0.23 1.69
CA ASP A 117 -13.46 -1.54 1.77
C ASP A 117 -12.33 -1.54 2.82
N LEU A 118 -11.58 -0.45 2.90
CA LEU A 118 -10.47 -0.25 3.83
C LEU A 118 -10.94 -0.23 5.27
N GLN A 119 -12.05 0.46 5.59
CA GLN A 119 -12.61 0.48 6.95
C GLN A 119 -12.99 -0.93 7.42
N ARG A 120 -13.56 -1.76 6.54
CA ARG A 120 -13.85 -3.17 6.84
C ARG A 120 -12.57 -3.96 7.08
N ALA A 121 -11.58 -3.82 6.20
CA ALA A 121 -10.30 -4.54 6.34
C ALA A 121 -9.55 -4.17 7.62
N ILE A 122 -9.51 -2.88 7.98
CA ILE A 122 -8.92 -2.39 9.24
C ILE A 122 -9.62 -3.00 10.45
N SER A 123 -10.94 -3.17 10.40
CA SER A 123 -11.70 -3.77 11.50
C SER A 123 -11.40 -5.27 11.66
N LEU A 124 -11.17 -5.98 10.56
CA LEU A 124 -10.87 -7.41 10.57
C LEU A 124 -9.39 -7.73 10.86
N ILE A 125 -8.49 -6.79 10.61
CA ILE A 125 -7.04 -6.98 10.72
C ILE A 125 -6.51 -5.90 11.67
N PRO A 126 -6.72 -6.05 13.00
CA PRO A 126 -6.43 -5.01 13.98
C PRO A 126 -4.95 -4.62 14.01
N ASP A 127 -4.06 -5.59 13.85
CA ASP A 127 -2.61 -5.39 13.88
C ASP A 127 -2.01 -5.07 12.50
N GLY A 128 -2.85 -4.95 11.47
CA GLY A 128 -2.41 -4.69 10.10
C GLY A 128 -2.07 -3.23 9.86
N GLN A 129 -1.01 -2.99 9.10
CA GLN A 129 -0.65 -1.67 8.58
C GLN A 129 -1.13 -1.53 7.13
N PHE A 130 -1.70 -0.38 6.81
CA PHE A 130 -2.29 -0.10 5.50
C PHE A 130 -1.61 1.11 4.87
N LEU A 131 -0.95 0.88 3.73
CA LEU A 131 -0.27 1.90 2.96
C LEU A 131 -1.03 2.16 1.66
N LEU A 132 -1.70 3.30 1.57
CA LEU A 132 -2.31 3.78 0.34
C LEU A 132 -1.26 4.51 -0.49
N ILE A 133 -1.15 4.22 -1.79
CA ILE A 133 -0.21 4.90 -2.69
C ILE A 133 -0.98 5.60 -3.82
N GLY A 134 -0.63 6.85 -4.12
CA GLY A 134 -1.27 7.54 -5.23
C GLY A 134 -0.62 8.86 -5.62
N ARG A 135 -1.28 9.57 -6.54
CA ARG A 135 -0.89 10.91 -6.97
C ARG A 135 -1.56 11.97 -6.11
N PRO A 136 -0.96 13.16 -5.95
CA PRO A 136 -1.60 14.28 -5.27
C PRO A 136 -2.95 14.60 -5.95
N ASP A 137 -3.99 14.72 -5.13
CA ASP A 137 -5.33 15.09 -5.57
C ASP A 137 -6.02 15.75 -4.37
N ARG A 138 -6.38 17.03 -4.51
CA ARG A 138 -6.92 17.83 -3.42
C ARG A 138 -8.20 17.25 -2.83
N LYS A 139 -9.04 16.61 -3.65
CA LYS A 139 -10.29 16.00 -3.20
C LYS A 139 -10.00 14.73 -2.42
N VAL A 140 -9.12 13.87 -2.94
CA VAL A 140 -8.67 12.64 -2.27
C VAL A 140 -8.02 12.96 -0.93
N GLU A 141 -7.06 13.89 -0.91
CA GLU A 141 -6.33 14.29 0.30
C GLU A 141 -7.26 14.83 1.38
N ARG A 142 -8.23 15.65 1.00
CA ARG A 142 -9.24 16.18 1.93
C ARG A 142 -10.11 15.06 2.49
N ASP A 143 -10.59 14.17 1.63
CA ASP A 143 -11.49 13.09 2.04
C ASP A 143 -10.74 12.07 2.92
N PHE A 144 -9.46 11.78 2.64
CA PHE A 144 -8.58 10.95 3.47
C PHE A 144 -8.26 11.60 4.82
N LYS A 145 -7.95 12.90 4.85
CA LYS A 145 -7.76 13.64 6.11
C LYS A 145 -9.00 13.58 7.02
N LYS A 146 -10.19 13.70 6.43
CA LYS A 146 -11.47 13.57 7.18
C LYS A 146 -11.65 12.20 7.82
N GLN A 147 -11.04 11.16 7.24
CA GLN A 147 -11.06 9.80 7.76
C GLN A 147 -9.88 9.51 8.71
N GLY A 148 -9.09 10.52 9.09
CA GLY A 148 -7.94 10.37 9.98
C GLY A 148 -6.73 9.68 9.33
N ILE A 149 -6.67 9.62 7.99
CA ILE A 149 -5.54 9.02 7.27
C ILE A 149 -4.37 10.00 7.26
N GLU A 150 -3.21 9.52 7.70
CA GLU A 150 -1.98 10.32 7.71
C GLU A 150 -1.48 10.52 6.27
N LEU A 151 -1.20 11.77 5.89
CA LEU A 151 -0.69 12.08 4.55
C LEU A 151 0.84 12.21 4.56
N VAL A 152 1.51 11.39 3.77
CA VAL A 152 2.97 11.41 3.62
C VAL A 152 3.30 11.81 2.19
N SER A 153 3.94 12.97 2.03
CA SER A 153 4.33 13.47 0.71
C SER A 153 5.77 13.12 0.37
N ILE A 154 5.96 12.54 -0.81
CA ILE A 154 7.27 12.39 -1.42
C ILE A 154 7.43 13.37 -2.58
N GLY A 155 8.38 14.30 -2.42
CA GLY A 155 8.73 15.29 -3.43
C GLY A 155 9.37 14.67 -4.67
N ARG A 156 9.58 15.50 -5.70
CA ARG A 156 10.39 15.11 -6.87
C ARG A 156 11.80 14.74 -6.43
N LEU A 157 12.37 13.76 -7.10
CA LEU A 157 13.76 13.37 -6.90
C LEU A 157 14.66 14.47 -7.44
N THR A 158 15.64 14.88 -6.65
CA THR A 158 16.74 15.71 -7.13
C THR A 158 17.66 14.91 -8.06
N GLU A 159 18.45 15.56 -8.91
CA GLU A 159 19.40 14.86 -9.78
C GLU A 159 20.38 13.97 -9.00
N HIS A 160 20.83 14.42 -7.83
CA HIS A 160 21.69 13.65 -6.94
C HIS A 160 21.01 12.36 -6.45
N GLU A 161 19.73 12.45 -6.13
CA GLU A 161 18.88 11.32 -5.72
C GLU A 161 18.54 10.35 -6.86
N LEU A 162 18.59 10.81 -8.12
CA LEU A 162 18.46 9.97 -9.30
C LEU A 162 19.75 9.21 -9.60
N LYS A 163 20.92 9.86 -9.45
CA LYS A 163 22.24 9.24 -9.68
C LYS A 163 22.55 8.12 -8.69
N ALA A 164 22.07 8.21 -7.44
CA ALA A 164 22.21 7.16 -6.43
C ALA A 164 21.44 5.85 -6.75
N LYS A 165 20.61 5.81 -7.81
CA LYS A 165 19.92 4.57 -8.25
C LYS A 165 20.79 3.62 -9.09
N HIS A 166 22.00 4.02 -9.46
CA HIS A 166 22.93 3.20 -10.25
C HIS A 166 24.34 3.17 -9.65
N PRO A 167 24.60 2.32 -8.64
CA PRO A 167 25.91 1.69 -8.50
C PRO A 167 26.08 0.55 -9.51
#